data_AF-A0A7C3LGN5-F1
#
_entry.id   AF-A0A7C3LGN5-F1
#
_cell.length_a   1.000
_cell.length_b   1.000
_cell.length_c   1.000
_cell.angle_alpha   90.00
_cell.angle_beta   90.00
_cell.angle_gamma   90.00
#
_symmetry.space_group_name_H-M   'P 1'
#
loop_
_entity.id
_entity.type
_entity.pdbx_description
1 polymer ?
#
loop_
_entity_poly.entity_id
_entity_poly.type
_entity_poly.pdbx_seq_one_letter_code
_entity_poly.pdbx_strand_id
1 'polypeptide(L)'
;MIELTDQQQRALDTIAEPRLIDPRTKKTYVLIPAEAYDRIRSLLTEDEGLDMRQVAALIERAMQEDDAGDPTLEYYQQKYGRKP
;
A
#
# COMPACT_ATOMS: atom_id res chain seq x y z
N MET A 1 -6.55 14.51 16.91
CA MET A 1 -7.94 14.08 17.15
C MET A 1 -8.82 15.29 16.93
N ILE A 2 -9.84 15.20 16.08
CA ILE A 2 -10.85 16.26 15.94
C ILE A 2 -12.05 15.79 16.75
N GLU A 3 -12.44 16.59 17.74
CA GLU A 3 -13.62 16.32 18.56
C GLU A 3 -14.88 16.70 17.79
N LEU A 4 -15.96 15.95 18.03
CA LEU A 4 -17.27 16.28 17.50
C LEU A 4 -17.83 17.52 18.19
N THR A 5 -18.51 18.37 17.43
CA THR A 5 -19.33 19.43 18.02
C THR A 5 -20.60 18.84 18.64
N ASP A 6 -21.23 19.56 19.56
CA ASP A 6 -22.50 19.13 20.16
C ASP A 6 -23.58 18.82 19.11
N GLN A 7 -23.61 19.60 18.02
CA GLN A 7 -24.54 19.38 16.92
C GLN A 7 -24.25 18.07 16.19
N GLN A 8 -22.96 17.75 15.96
CA GLN A 8 -22.55 16.50 15.33
C GLN A 8 -22.85 15.31 16.24
N GLN A 9 -22.56 15.42 17.53
CA GLN A 9 -22.85 14.37 18.51
C GLN A 9 -24.35 14.03 18.50
N ARG A 10 -25.24 15.03 18.60
CA ARG A 10 -26.69 14.82 18.54
C ARG A 10 -27.15 14.19 17.22
N ALA A 11 -26.49 14.52 16.10
CA ALA A 11 -26.81 13.91 14.81
C ALA A 11 -26.38 12.44 14.76
N LEU A 12 -25.26 12.07 15.38
CA LEU A 12 -24.85 10.67 15.51
C LEU A 12 -25.78 9.88 16.45
N ASP A 13 -26.20 10.47 17.56
CA ASP A 13 -27.06 9.80 18.56
C ASP A 13 -28.44 9.40 17.99
N THR A 14 -28.87 10.01 16.89
CA THR A 14 -30.16 9.73 16.24
C THR A 14 -30.06 8.74 15.06
N ILE A 15 -28.85 8.32 14.67
CA ILE A 15 -28.60 7.51 13.48
C ILE A 15 -27.84 6.23 13.84
N ALA A 16 -28.38 5.07 13.46
CA ALA A 16 -27.76 3.77 13.76
C ALA A 16 -26.45 3.53 13.00
N GLU A 17 -26.34 4.03 11.75
CA GLU A 17 -25.16 3.91 10.90
C GLU A 17 -24.73 5.28 10.37
N PRO A 18 -23.87 6.01 11.10
CA PRO A 18 -23.44 7.32 10.67
C PRO A 18 -22.57 7.28 9.42
N ARG A 19 -23.01 8.03 8.40
CA ARG A 19 -22.32 8.20 7.11
C ARG A 19 -21.96 9.65 6.89
N LEU A 20 -20.72 9.89 6.48
CA LEU A 20 -20.20 11.20 6.16
C LEU A 20 -20.08 11.34 4.64
N ILE A 21 -20.64 12.41 4.08
CA ILE A 21 -20.47 12.73 2.66
C ILE A 21 -19.46 13.87 2.56
N ASP A 22 -18.36 13.65 1.85
CA ASP A 22 -17.42 14.73 1.52
C ASP A 22 -18.03 15.61 0.42
N PRO A 23 -18.33 16.90 0.68
CA PRO A 23 -18.98 17.75 -0.30
C PRO A 23 -18.09 18.05 -1.52
N ARG A 24 -16.76 17.94 -1.39
CA ARG A 24 -15.79 18.21 -2.47
C ARG A 24 -15.70 17.05 -3.45
N THR A 25 -15.65 15.81 -2.94
CA THR A 25 -15.47 14.61 -3.76
C THR A 25 -16.76 13.83 -4.00
N LYS A 26 -17.83 14.16 -3.27
CA LYS A 26 -19.12 13.42 -3.22
C LYS A 26 -18.97 11.96 -2.78
N LYS A 27 -17.81 11.59 -2.22
CA LYS A 27 -17.59 10.26 -1.64
C LYS A 27 -18.33 10.14 -0.32
N THR A 28 -18.84 8.95 -0.06
CA THR A 28 -19.50 8.58 1.19
C THR A 28 -18.55 7.72 2.02
N TYR A 29 -18.37 8.08 3.27
CA TYR A 29 -17.56 7.38 4.26
C TYR A 29 -18.47 6.87 5.37
N VAL A 30 -18.12 5.73 5.96
CA VAL A 30 -18.81 5.17 7.12
C VAL A 30 -17.94 5.39 8.34
N LEU A 31 -18.53 5.89 9.43
CA LEU A 31 -17.81 6.03 10.69
C LEU A 31 -17.74 4.66 11.37
N ILE A 32 -16.52 4.22 11.69
CA ILE A 32 -16.26 2.97 12.41
C ILE A 32 -15.35 3.25 13.62
N PRO A 33 -15.43 2.45 14.70
CA PRO A 33 -14.50 2.55 15.82
C PRO A 33 -13.05 2.37 15.36
N ALA A 34 -12.12 3.04 16.04
CA ALA A 34 -10.70 2.99 15.70
C ALA A 34 -10.15 1.56 15.75
N GLU A 35 -10.57 0.75 16.72
CA GLU A 35 -10.14 -0.64 16.85
C GLU A 35 -10.64 -1.51 15.68
N ALA A 36 -11.82 -1.19 15.13
CA ALA A 36 -12.34 -1.87 13.95
C ALA A 36 -11.56 -1.46 12.70
N TYR A 37 -11.24 -0.17 12.56
CA TYR A 37 -10.36 0.31 11.50
C TYR A 37 -9.00 -0.37 11.55
N ASP A 38 -8.35 -0.47 12.71
CA ASP A 38 -7.03 -1.07 12.84
C ASP A 38 -7.02 -2.56 12.48
N ARG A 39 -8.07 -3.31 12.86
CA ARG A 39 -8.23 -4.71 12.41
C ARG A 39 -8.39 -4.82 10.91
N ILE A 40 -9.21 -3.96 10.29
CA ILE A 40 -9.40 -3.98 8.82
C ILE A 40 -8.10 -3.58 8.13
N ARG A 41 -7.43 -2.55 8.65
CA ARG A 41 -6.15 -2.08 8.15
C ARG A 41 -5.11 -3.20 8.23
N SER A 42 -5.00 -3.92 9.35
CA SER A 42 -4.00 -5.01 9.46
C SER A 42 -4.22 -6.07 8.39
N LEU A 43 -5.48 -6.48 8.17
CA LEU A 43 -5.82 -7.45 7.11
C LEU A 43 -5.46 -6.94 5.70
N LEU A 44 -5.73 -5.66 5.42
CA LEU A 44 -5.39 -5.06 4.12
C LEU A 44 -3.88 -4.86 3.93
N THR A 45 -3.14 -4.60 5.01
CA THR A 45 -1.70 -4.33 4.94
C THR A 45 -0.87 -5.62 5.01
N GLU A 46 -1.38 -6.69 5.63
CA GLU A 46 -0.77 -8.03 5.61
C GLU A 46 -0.84 -8.66 4.21
N ASP A 47 -1.85 -8.29 3.41
CA ASP A 47 -1.96 -8.65 1.98
C ASP A 47 -1.21 -7.68 1.04
N GLU A 48 -0.62 -6.59 1.54
CA GLU A 48 0.39 -5.81 0.81
C GLU A 48 1.73 -6.56 0.86
N GLY A 49 1.73 -7.80 0.35
CA GLY A 49 2.95 -8.35 -0.24
C GLY A 49 3.52 -7.32 -1.21
N LEU A 50 4.85 -7.22 -1.27
CA LEU A 50 5.55 -6.32 -2.18
C LEU A 50 4.85 -6.31 -3.54
N ASP A 51 4.47 -5.13 -4.04
CA ASP A 51 3.95 -4.98 -5.39
C ASP A 51 4.93 -5.67 -6.35
N MET A 52 4.46 -6.35 -7.39
CA MET A 52 5.31 -7.04 -8.37
C MET A 52 6.41 -6.13 -8.92
N ARG A 53 6.18 -4.80 -8.98
CA ARG A 53 7.21 -3.81 -9.33
C ARG A 53 8.29 -3.67 -8.26
N GLN A 54 7.93 -3.69 -7.00
CA GLN A 54 8.86 -3.65 -5.87
C GLN A 54 9.65 -4.96 -5.78
N VAL A 55 8.99 -6.10 -6.01
CA VAL A 55 9.67 -7.41 -6.12
C VAL A 55 10.68 -7.41 -7.25
N ALA A 56 10.29 -6.92 -8.44
CA ALA A 56 11.20 -6.82 -9.59
C ALA A 56 12.41 -5.93 -9.29
N ALA A 57 12.21 -4.79 -8.62
CA ALA A 57 13.30 -3.90 -8.23
C ALA A 57 14.27 -4.54 -7.22
N LEU A 58 13.76 -5.35 -6.29
CA LEU A 58 14.59 -6.08 -5.33
C LEU A 58 15.39 -7.21 -6.01
N ILE A 59 14.77 -7.92 -6.95
CA ILE A 59 15.46 -8.96 -7.75
C ILE A 59 16.54 -8.32 -8.61
N GLU A 60 16.24 -7.22 -9.31
CA GLU A 60 17.22 -6.51 -10.15
C GLU A 60 18.42 -6.04 -9.32
N ARG A 61 18.17 -5.48 -8.13
CA ARG A 61 19.24 -5.07 -7.22
C ARG A 61 20.10 -6.25 -6.77
N ALA A 62 19.47 -7.36 -6.38
CA ALA A 62 20.21 -8.55 -5.96
C ALA A 62 21.07 -9.11 -7.11
N MET A 63 20.53 -9.15 -8.33
CA MET A 63 21.29 -9.56 -9.52
C MET A 63 22.46 -8.60 -9.81
N GLN A 64 22.28 -7.29 -9.68
CA GLN A 64 23.35 -6.31 -9.86
C GLN A 64 24.46 -6.45 -8.81
N GLU A 65 24.11 -6.74 -7.56
CA GLU A 65 25.07 -6.96 -6.47
C GLU A 65 25.89 -8.25 -6.70
N ASP A 66 25.25 -9.33 -7.19
CA ASP A 66 25.93 -10.57 -7.58
C ASP A 66 26.82 -10.38 -8.83
N ASP A 67 26.31 -9.70 -9.85
CA ASP A 67 27.02 -9.42 -11.11
C ASP A 67 28.25 -8.53 -10.89
N ALA A 68 28.19 -7.58 -9.95
CA ALA A 68 29.30 -6.66 -9.66
C ALA A 68 30.59 -7.36 -9.19
N GLY A 69 30.46 -8.59 -8.67
CA GLY A 69 31.57 -9.40 -8.18
C GLY A 69 31.96 -10.57 -9.09
N ASP A 70 31.27 -10.79 -10.21
CA ASP A 70 31.48 -11.99 -11.04
C ASP A 70 32.57 -11.75 -12.10
N PRO A 71 33.77 -12.35 -11.96
CA PRO A 71 34.86 -12.20 -12.93
C PRO A 71 34.59 -12.92 -14.27
N THR A 72 33.56 -13.76 -14.33
CA THR A 72 33.19 -14.54 -15.52
C THR A 72 32.04 -13.91 -16.31
N LEU A 73 31.38 -12.89 -15.75
CA LEU A 73 30.20 -12.25 -16.33
C LEU A 73 30.48 -11.72 -17.74
N GLU A 74 31.62 -11.06 -17.95
CA GLU A 74 32.03 -10.51 -19.24
C GLU A 74 32.17 -11.60 -20.32
N TYR A 75 32.73 -12.77 -19.95
CA TYR A 75 32.83 -13.93 -20.84
C TYR A 75 31.45 -14.48 -21.23
N TYR A 76 30.53 -14.58 -20.25
CA TYR A 76 29.17 -15.05 -20.52
C TYR A 76 28.37 -14.08 -21.39
N GLN A 77 28.46 -12.77 -21.14
CA GLN A 77 27.84 -11.74 -21.96
C GLN A 77 28.40 -11.74 -23.39
N GLN A 78 29.69 -11.96 -23.58
CA GLN A 78 30.30 -12.07 -24.90
C GLN A 78 29.87 -13.34 -25.65
N LYS A 79 29.72 -14.46 -24.93
CA LYS A 79 29.44 -15.79 -25.51
C LYS A 79 27.95 -16.03 -25.78
N TYR A 80 27.08 -15.54 -24.91
CA TYR A 80 25.63 -15.80 -24.95
C TYR A 80 24.77 -14.54 -24.93
N GLY A 81 25.38 -13.36 -24.76
CA GLY A 81 24.67 -12.10 -24.85
C GLY A 81 24.04 -11.94 -26.22
N ARG A 82 22.79 -11.45 -26.22
CA ARG A 82 22.02 -11.23 -27.43
C ARG A 82 22.72 -10.15 -28.24
N LYS A 83 23.27 -10.51 -29.41
CA LYS A 83 23.76 -9.53 -30.39
C LYS A 83 22.57 -8.71 -30.92
N PRO A 84 22.78 -7.43 -31.26
CA PRO A 84 21.73 -6.57 -31.82
C PRO A 84 21.13 -7.15 -33.10
#